data_AF-A0A160HZ08-F1
#
_entry.id   AF-A0A160HZ08-F1
#
_cell.length_a   1.000
_cell.length_b   1.000
_cell.length_c   1.000
_cell.angle_alpha   90.00
_cell.angle_beta   90.00
_cell.angle_gamma   90.00
#
_symmetry.space_group_name_H-M   'P 1'
#
loop_
_entity.id
_entity.type
_entity.pdbx_description
1 polymer ?
#
loop_
_entity_poly.entity_id
_entity_poly.type
_entity_poly.pdbx_seq_one_letter_code
_entity_poly.pdbx_strand_id
1 'polypeptide(L)'
;MSRRRRPALEDRLLTDNAFREIQDERLATEKLLSGLTADLLSLQSGAARKVMAWGAPFGPDNLVEWTGPSSIALGSMTKANAGFWVDQVGAYGPTPLPSFWAKVTPTQISRSRTGAGSISTALNDVIVTCYTGTSGATCTWSRVSGDTTINYPSTGFTPVFNTTLAAGQTKTALFVGLVAKGGDVDLVYVNVEFSDNV
;
A
#
# COMPACT_ATOMS: atom_id res chain seq x y z
N MET A 1 23.91 -81.73 -31.91
CA MET A 1 24.75 -80.92 -30.98
C MET A 1 23.89 -79.81 -30.39
N SER A 2 23.75 -79.84 -29.06
CA SER A 2 22.82 -79.01 -28.29
C SER A 2 23.16 -77.52 -28.33
N ARG A 3 22.09 -76.72 -28.45
CA ARG A 3 21.99 -75.27 -28.20
C ARG A 3 22.74 -74.86 -26.92
N ARG A 4 23.41 -73.70 -26.93
CA ARG A 4 23.59 -72.78 -25.76
C ARG A 4 24.48 -71.59 -26.13
N ARG A 5 23.93 -70.55 -26.78
CA ARG A 5 24.44 -69.16 -26.78
C ARG A 5 23.32 -68.16 -27.17
N ARG A 6 22.15 -68.26 -26.53
CA ARG A 6 21.06 -67.28 -26.65
C ARG A 6 20.69 -66.49 -25.37
N PRO A 7 20.98 -66.95 -24.13
CA PRO A 7 20.51 -66.19 -22.96
C PRO A 7 21.20 -64.83 -22.82
N ALA A 8 22.50 -64.74 -23.15
CA ALA A 8 23.27 -63.52 -22.96
C ALA A 8 22.90 -62.36 -23.91
N LEU A 9 22.22 -62.62 -25.04
CA LEU A 9 21.86 -61.55 -25.98
C LEU A 9 20.46 -61.01 -25.69
N GLU A 10 19.54 -61.89 -25.31
CA GLU A 10 18.18 -61.54 -24.85
C GLU A 10 18.25 -60.78 -23.51
N ASP A 11 19.08 -61.25 -22.56
CA ASP A 11 19.30 -60.55 -21.28
C ASP A 11 19.94 -59.16 -21.48
N ARG A 12 20.85 -59.02 -22.45
CA ARG A 12 21.46 -57.72 -22.79
C ARG A 12 20.44 -56.77 -23.42
N LEU A 13 19.59 -57.27 -24.32
CA LEU A 13 18.52 -56.47 -24.92
C LEU A 13 17.47 -56.04 -23.88
N LEU A 14 17.13 -56.92 -22.94
CA LEU A 14 16.25 -56.60 -21.81
C LEU A 14 16.86 -55.52 -20.91
N THR A 15 18.15 -55.62 -20.62
CA THR A 15 18.87 -54.65 -19.80
C THR A 15 18.99 -53.29 -20.50
N ASP A 16 19.30 -53.29 -21.81
CA ASP A 16 19.42 -52.07 -22.61
C ASP A 16 18.07 -51.36 -22.75
N ASN A 17 16.97 -52.11 -22.91
CA ASN A 17 15.62 -51.54 -22.96
C ASN A 17 15.21 -50.96 -21.60
N ALA A 18 15.44 -51.68 -20.51
CA ALA A 18 15.16 -51.17 -19.17
C ALA A 18 15.98 -49.92 -18.83
N PHE A 19 17.24 -49.87 -19.27
CA PHE A 19 18.09 -48.69 -19.08
C PHE A 19 17.57 -47.48 -19.85
N ARG A 20 17.10 -47.66 -21.10
CA ARG A 20 16.48 -46.59 -21.89
C ARG A 20 15.19 -46.08 -21.25
N GLU A 21 14.33 -46.99 -20.79
CA GLU A 21 13.09 -46.63 -20.12
C GLU A 21 13.35 -45.81 -18.85
N ILE A 22 14.33 -46.21 -18.03
CA ILE A 22 14.75 -45.45 -16.84
C ILE A 22 15.33 -44.08 -17.21
N GLN A 23 16.08 -43.97 -18.31
CA GLN A 23 16.61 -42.69 -18.78
C GLN A 23 15.48 -41.77 -19.29
N ASP A 24 14.49 -42.32 -19.99
CA ASP A 24 13.33 -41.57 -20.48
C ASP A 24 12.44 -41.11 -19.33
N GLU A 25 12.21 -41.96 -18.32
CA GLU A 25 11.49 -41.60 -17.09
C GLU A 25 12.25 -40.55 -16.27
N ARG A 26 13.58 -40.66 -16.17
CA ARG A 26 14.41 -39.63 -15.52
C ARG A 26 14.36 -38.32 -16.27
N LEU A 27 14.44 -38.34 -17.60
CA LEU A 27 14.34 -37.14 -18.42
C LEU A 27 12.93 -36.53 -18.35
N ALA A 28 11.87 -37.34 -18.29
CA ALA A 28 10.50 -36.89 -18.08
C ALA A 28 10.33 -36.27 -16.69
N THR A 29 10.90 -36.90 -15.66
CA THR A 29 10.91 -36.40 -14.27
C THR A 29 11.73 -35.13 -14.15
N GLU A 30 12.89 -35.04 -14.80
CA GLU A 30 13.72 -33.84 -14.87
C GLU A 30 13.03 -32.72 -15.65
N LYS A 31 12.27 -33.03 -16.71
CA LYS A 31 11.43 -32.04 -17.40
C LYS A 31 10.27 -31.56 -16.50
N LEU A 32 9.63 -32.47 -15.77
CA LEU A 32 8.62 -32.15 -14.77
C LEU A 32 9.19 -31.27 -13.65
N LEU A 33 10.36 -31.63 -13.12
CA LEU A 33 11.11 -30.87 -12.11
C LEU A 33 11.65 -29.55 -12.65
N SER A 34 12.05 -29.48 -13.92
CA SER A 34 12.47 -28.23 -14.57
C SER A 34 11.30 -27.26 -14.76
N GLY A 35 10.08 -27.80 -14.96
CA GLY A 35 8.84 -27.04 -14.90
C GLY A 35 8.47 -26.57 -13.49
N LEU A 36 9.00 -27.23 -12.45
CA LEU A 36 8.86 -26.86 -11.04
C LEU A 36 9.99 -25.93 -10.55
N THR A 37 11.12 -25.78 -11.25
CA THR A 37 12.16 -24.79 -10.89
C THR A 37 11.80 -23.32 -11.15
N ALA A 38 10.54 -23.04 -11.46
CA ALA A 38 9.93 -21.71 -11.38
C ALA A 38 8.61 -21.83 -10.60
N ASP A 39 8.69 -22.19 -9.31
CA ASP A 39 7.53 -22.46 -8.45
C ASP A 39 6.67 -21.20 -8.23
N LEU A 40 5.78 -20.96 -9.18
CA LEU A 40 4.68 -20.02 -9.08
C LEU A 40 3.50 -20.73 -8.42
N LEU A 41 3.30 -20.47 -7.13
CA LEU A 41 2.09 -20.88 -6.43
C LEU A 41 0.97 -19.92 -6.82
N SER A 42 -0.12 -20.43 -7.38
CA SER A 42 -1.33 -19.64 -7.67
C SER A 42 -2.53 -20.13 -6.87
N LEU A 43 -3.25 -19.19 -6.25
CA LEU A 43 -4.50 -19.42 -5.54
C LEU A 43 -5.59 -18.54 -6.16
N GLN A 44 -6.69 -19.14 -6.60
CA GLN A 44 -7.80 -18.41 -7.19
C GLN A 44 -9.00 -18.43 -6.25
N SER A 45 -9.59 -17.26 -5.99
CA SER A 45 -10.82 -17.09 -5.21
C SER A 45 -11.75 -16.14 -5.96
N GLY A 46 -12.83 -16.69 -6.52
CA GLY A 46 -13.77 -15.94 -7.35
C GLY A 46 -13.09 -15.23 -8.52
N ALA A 47 -13.25 -13.90 -8.59
CA ALA A 47 -12.70 -13.04 -9.63
C ALA A 47 -11.24 -12.61 -9.39
N ALA A 48 -10.62 -12.99 -8.27
CA ALA A 48 -9.26 -12.63 -7.91
C ALA A 48 -8.33 -13.85 -7.92
N ARG A 49 -7.08 -13.63 -8.30
CA ARG A 49 -5.99 -14.60 -8.24
C ARG A 49 -4.81 -13.99 -7.49
N LYS A 50 -4.24 -14.76 -6.58
CA LYS A 50 -2.95 -14.52 -5.94
C LYS A 50 -1.90 -15.43 -6.55
N VAL A 51 -0.72 -14.90 -6.87
CA VAL A 51 0.42 -15.61 -7.43
C VAL A 51 1.68 -15.23 -6.63
N MET A 52 2.47 -16.22 -6.23
CA MET A 52 3.72 -16.04 -5.49
C MET A 52 4.82 -16.89 -6.12
N ALA A 53 6.00 -16.31 -6.31
CA ALA A 53 7.20 -17.06 -6.65
C ALA A 53 7.94 -17.48 -5.38
N TRP A 54 8.18 -18.77 -5.24
CA TRP A 54 9.10 -19.32 -4.24
C TRP A 54 10.54 -19.44 -4.77
N GLY A 55 10.72 -19.24 -6.08
CA GLY A 55 12.00 -19.26 -6.80
C GLY A 55 12.28 -17.94 -7.53
N ALA A 56 12.59 -18.02 -8.82
CA ALA A 56 12.91 -16.83 -9.62
C ALA A 56 11.70 -15.87 -9.77
N PRO A 57 11.93 -14.54 -9.81
CA PRO A 57 10.87 -13.57 -10.09
C PRO A 57 10.17 -13.82 -11.43
N PHE A 58 8.91 -13.38 -11.55
CA PHE A 58 8.06 -13.61 -12.72
C PHE A 58 7.51 -12.33 -13.35
N GLY A 59 7.09 -12.45 -14.60
CA GLY A 59 6.54 -11.34 -15.37
C GLY A 59 7.59 -10.30 -15.77
N PRO A 60 7.22 -9.33 -16.61
CA PRO A 60 8.15 -8.31 -17.11
C PRO A 60 8.66 -7.36 -16.02
N ASP A 61 7.95 -7.26 -14.89
CA ASP A 61 8.32 -6.39 -13.77
C ASP A 61 9.13 -7.10 -12.67
N ASN A 62 9.56 -8.35 -12.90
CA ASN A 62 10.29 -9.19 -11.94
C ASN A 62 9.58 -9.27 -10.57
N LEU A 63 8.33 -9.72 -10.58
CA LEU A 63 7.49 -9.84 -9.40
C LEU A 63 7.83 -11.11 -8.59
N VAL A 64 7.72 -11.03 -7.28
CA VAL A 64 7.78 -12.19 -6.34
C VAL A 64 6.42 -12.47 -5.72
N GLU A 65 5.53 -11.49 -5.66
CA GLU A 65 4.13 -11.67 -5.29
C GLU A 65 3.25 -10.79 -6.20
N TRP A 66 2.05 -11.26 -6.51
CA TRP A 66 1.05 -10.54 -7.30
C TRP A 66 -0.35 -10.99 -6.89
N THR A 67 -1.29 -10.06 -6.81
CA THR A 67 -2.72 -10.31 -6.63
C THR A 67 -3.47 -9.43 -7.59
N GLY A 68 -4.44 -9.97 -8.34
CA GLY A 68 -5.21 -9.21 -9.31
C GLY A 68 -6.32 -10.04 -9.98
N PRO A 69 -6.91 -9.55 -11.08
CA PRO A 69 -8.01 -10.23 -11.75
C PRO A 69 -7.63 -11.63 -12.25
N SER A 70 -8.51 -12.62 -12.07
CA SER A 70 -8.28 -13.99 -12.53
C SER A 70 -8.24 -14.13 -14.06
N SER A 71 -8.67 -13.10 -14.79
CA SER A 71 -8.60 -13.02 -16.26
C SER A 71 -7.19 -12.79 -16.80
N ILE A 72 -6.24 -12.36 -15.96
CA ILE A 72 -4.84 -12.18 -16.36
C ILE A 72 -4.14 -13.54 -16.43
N ALA A 73 -3.50 -13.84 -17.56
CA ALA A 73 -2.78 -15.09 -17.77
C ALA A 73 -1.52 -15.19 -16.90
N LEU A 74 -1.16 -16.41 -16.48
CA LEU A 74 0.13 -16.66 -15.81
C LEU A 74 1.29 -16.26 -16.74
N GLY A 75 2.31 -15.61 -16.19
CA GLY A 75 3.39 -14.95 -16.95
C GLY A 75 3.09 -13.50 -17.40
N SER A 76 1.83 -13.07 -17.54
CA SER A 76 1.46 -11.72 -18.03
C SER A 76 1.15 -10.71 -16.92
N MET A 77 1.49 -11.05 -15.67
CA MET A 77 1.26 -10.21 -14.50
C MET A 77 2.28 -9.08 -14.44
N THR A 78 1.79 -7.86 -14.23
CA THR A 78 2.58 -6.63 -14.18
C THR A 78 2.14 -5.79 -12.99
N LYS A 79 2.94 -4.81 -12.61
CA LYS A 79 2.59 -3.80 -11.60
C LYS A 79 1.32 -3.03 -11.99
N ALA A 80 1.10 -2.84 -13.29
CA ALA A 80 -0.02 -2.06 -13.81
C ALA A 80 -1.37 -2.79 -13.76
N ASN A 81 -1.37 -4.13 -13.79
CA ASN A 81 -2.59 -4.94 -13.74
C ASN A 81 -2.82 -5.63 -12.39
N ALA A 82 -2.00 -5.29 -11.40
CA ALA A 82 -2.03 -5.79 -10.04
C ALA A 82 -2.96 -4.97 -9.13
N GLY A 83 -3.73 -5.66 -8.29
CA GLY A 83 -4.33 -5.11 -7.08
C GLY A 83 -3.36 -5.13 -5.88
N PHE A 84 -2.36 -6.01 -5.86
CA PHE A 84 -1.19 -6.03 -4.98
C PHE A 84 -0.02 -6.72 -5.71
N TRP A 85 1.22 -6.37 -5.38
CA TRP A 85 2.45 -6.90 -5.93
C TRP A 85 3.63 -6.60 -5.02
N VAL A 86 4.63 -7.46 -5.11
CA VAL A 86 5.97 -7.27 -4.56
C VAL A 86 6.95 -7.62 -5.67
N ASP A 87 7.98 -6.81 -5.89
CA ASP A 87 9.05 -7.08 -6.86
C ASP A 87 10.32 -7.66 -6.21
N GLN A 88 11.24 -8.14 -7.04
CA GLN A 88 12.48 -8.79 -6.60
C GLN A 88 13.38 -7.93 -5.70
N VAL A 89 13.25 -6.60 -5.75
CA VAL A 89 14.04 -5.69 -4.90
C VAL A 89 13.32 -5.34 -3.60
N GLY A 90 12.14 -5.94 -3.36
CA GLY A 90 11.33 -5.73 -2.17
C GLY A 90 10.44 -4.48 -2.24
N ALA A 91 10.36 -3.82 -3.40
CA ALA A 91 9.35 -2.79 -3.61
C ALA A 91 7.97 -3.44 -3.74
N TYR A 92 6.94 -2.78 -3.23
CA TYR A 92 5.58 -3.31 -3.23
C TYR A 92 4.56 -2.23 -3.57
N GLY A 93 3.38 -2.67 -3.99
CA GLY A 93 2.18 -1.85 -4.18
C GLY A 93 1.05 -2.70 -4.74
N PRO A 94 -0.20 -2.27 -4.81
CA PRO A 94 -0.96 -1.74 -3.69
C PRO A 94 -1.17 -2.77 -2.55
N THR A 95 -0.53 -2.57 -1.39
CA THR A 95 -1.19 -2.92 -0.11
C THR A 95 -2.41 -2.02 0.01
N PRO A 96 -3.50 -2.40 0.72
CA PRO A 96 -4.63 -1.50 0.85
C PRO A 96 -4.10 -0.21 1.45
N LEU A 97 -4.23 0.89 0.69
CA LEU A 97 -4.30 2.20 1.31
C LEU A 97 -5.29 2.04 2.48
N PRO A 98 -5.06 2.65 3.66
CA PRO A 98 -6.21 2.88 4.52
C PRO A 98 -7.29 3.46 3.60
N SER A 99 -8.47 2.83 3.58
CA SER A 99 -9.58 3.15 2.67
C SER A 99 -9.97 4.63 2.72
N PHE A 100 -9.38 5.34 3.67
CA PHE A 100 -9.49 6.73 3.95
C PHE A 100 -8.19 7.25 4.62
N TRP A 101 -7.62 8.33 4.08
CA TRP A 101 -6.65 9.17 4.78
C TRP A 101 -6.88 10.64 4.42
N ALA A 102 -6.44 11.53 5.30
CA ALA A 102 -6.62 12.95 5.20
C ALA A 102 -5.29 13.70 5.39
N LYS A 103 -5.21 14.87 4.77
CA LYS A 103 -4.08 15.79 4.92
C LYS A 103 -4.61 17.17 5.26
N VAL A 104 -3.98 17.86 6.21
CA VAL A 104 -4.19 19.29 6.42
C VAL A 104 -3.11 20.10 5.72
N THR A 105 -3.49 21.20 5.08
CA THR A 105 -2.57 22.16 4.48
C THR A 105 -3.02 23.58 4.81
N PRO A 106 -2.14 24.42 5.40
CA PRO A 106 -0.82 24.08 5.94
C PRO A 106 -0.93 23.36 7.30
N THR A 107 0.17 22.74 7.75
CA THR A 107 0.29 22.15 9.10
C THR A 107 0.68 23.18 10.16
N GLN A 108 1.10 24.37 9.75
CA GLN A 108 1.35 25.51 10.60
C GLN A 108 0.80 26.76 9.94
N ILE A 109 0.12 27.59 10.71
CA ILE A 109 -0.35 28.90 10.26
C ILE A 109 -0.07 29.97 11.31
N SER A 110 0.52 31.07 10.85
CA SER A 110 0.74 32.26 11.65
C SER A 110 0.00 33.45 11.05
N ARG A 111 -0.63 34.27 11.90
CA ARG A 111 -1.12 35.61 11.53
C ARG A 111 -0.61 36.61 12.55
N SER A 112 -0.27 37.80 12.07
CA SER A 112 0.17 38.89 12.93
C SER A 112 -0.66 40.14 12.72
N ARG A 113 -0.74 40.98 13.74
CA ARG A 113 -1.28 42.33 13.68
C ARG A 113 -0.40 43.30 14.46
N THR A 114 -0.76 44.59 14.45
CA THR A 114 -0.14 45.62 15.30
C THR A 114 -1.20 46.27 16.17
N GLY A 115 -0.91 46.38 17.47
CA GLY A 115 -1.82 46.84 18.51
C GLY A 115 -2.88 45.81 18.91
N ALA A 116 -3.44 45.98 20.11
CA ALA A 116 -4.43 45.07 20.69
C ALA A 116 -5.70 44.91 19.83
N GLY A 117 -6.30 43.71 19.87
CA GLY A 117 -7.62 43.43 19.31
C GLY A 117 -7.75 42.03 18.71
N SER A 118 -8.86 41.80 18.01
CA SER A 118 -9.17 40.49 17.41
C SER A 118 -8.30 40.16 16.21
N ILE A 119 -8.01 38.87 16.04
CA ILE A 119 -7.28 38.30 14.91
C ILE A 119 -7.85 36.92 14.59
N SER A 120 -7.86 36.55 13.31
CA SER A 120 -8.31 35.25 12.84
C SER A 120 -7.53 34.79 11.62
N THR A 121 -7.57 33.48 11.34
CA THR A 121 -7.28 32.97 10.00
C THR A 121 -8.42 33.34 9.05
N ALA A 122 -8.14 33.40 7.75
CA ALA A 122 -9.15 33.57 6.72
C ALA A 122 -9.85 32.24 6.41
N LEU A 123 -10.97 32.31 5.68
CA LEU A 123 -11.61 31.11 5.13
C LEU A 123 -10.65 30.43 4.16
N ASN A 124 -10.56 29.10 4.21
CA ASN A 124 -9.66 28.27 3.39
C ASN A 124 -8.16 28.49 3.62
N ASP A 125 -7.77 29.20 4.69
CA ASP A 125 -6.37 29.27 5.10
C ASP A 125 -5.83 27.91 5.51
N VAL A 126 -6.66 27.12 6.19
CA VAL A 126 -6.39 25.73 6.59
C VAL A 126 -7.43 24.86 5.91
N ILE A 127 -6.96 23.88 5.15
CA ILE A 127 -7.81 22.97 4.37
C ILE A 127 -7.42 21.54 4.69
N VAL A 128 -8.41 20.74 5.06
CA VAL A 128 -8.32 19.29 5.18
C VAL A 128 -8.83 18.67 3.90
N THR A 129 -7.97 17.90 3.24
CA THR A 129 -8.28 17.16 2.02
C THR A 129 -8.34 15.67 2.33
N CYS A 130 -9.46 15.04 2.01
CA CYS A 130 -9.58 13.58 2.01
C CYS A 130 -9.19 13.03 0.65
N TYR A 131 -8.28 12.04 0.62
CA TYR A 131 -7.81 11.49 -0.64
C TYR A 131 -8.90 10.71 -1.40
N THR A 132 -9.85 10.11 -0.69
CA THR A 132 -11.02 9.43 -1.29
C THR A 132 -12.23 10.35 -1.50
N GLY A 133 -12.04 11.68 -1.37
CA GLY A 133 -13.09 12.68 -1.44
C GLY A 133 -13.82 12.89 -0.11
N THR A 134 -14.39 14.08 0.06
CA THR A 134 -15.06 14.53 1.30
C THR A 134 -16.52 14.07 1.42
N SER A 135 -17.12 13.54 0.35
CA SER A 135 -18.50 13.04 0.39
C SER A 135 -18.63 11.92 1.43
N GLY A 136 -19.55 12.09 2.38
CA GLY A 136 -19.77 11.17 3.50
C GLY A 136 -18.67 11.18 4.57
N ALA A 137 -17.70 12.11 4.49
CA ALA A 137 -16.68 12.29 5.52
C ALA A 137 -17.06 13.42 6.48
N THR A 138 -16.65 13.27 7.74
CA THR A 138 -16.80 14.30 8.79
C THR A 138 -15.43 14.71 9.29
N CYS A 139 -15.27 15.98 9.67
CA CYS A 139 -14.06 16.48 10.32
C CYS A 139 -14.43 17.27 11.57
N THR A 140 -13.95 16.82 12.73
CA THR A 140 -14.18 17.46 14.03
C THR A 140 -12.85 17.89 14.62
N TRP A 141 -12.80 19.09 15.20
CA TRP A 141 -11.57 19.67 15.72
C TRP A 141 -11.56 19.63 17.25
N SER A 142 -10.37 19.49 17.82
CA SER A 142 -10.13 19.59 19.25
C SER A 142 -8.77 20.21 19.50
N ARG A 143 -8.65 20.97 20.60
CA ARG A 143 -7.37 21.50 21.04
C ARG A 143 -6.58 20.39 21.74
N VAL A 144 -5.33 20.21 21.34
CA VAL A 144 -4.39 19.26 21.98
C VAL A 144 -3.59 19.98 23.07
N SER A 145 -3.09 21.18 22.77
CA SER A 145 -2.26 21.96 23.70
C SER A 145 -2.23 23.45 23.36
N GLY A 146 -1.64 24.26 24.25
CA GLY A 146 -1.43 25.70 24.08
C GLY A 146 -2.54 26.58 24.63
N ASP A 147 -2.63 27.81 24.13
CA ASP A 147 -3.50 28.86 24.66
C ASP A 147 -4.98 28.52 24.53
N THR A 148 -5.71 28.57 25.66
CA THR A 148 -7.10 28.14 25.72
C THR A 148 -8.10 29.13 25.11
N THR A 149 -7.64 30.35 24.84
CA THR A 149 -8.43 31.45 24.30
C THR A 149 -8.40 31.51 22.77
N ILE A 150 -7.62 30.66 22.10
CA ILE A 150 -7.69 30.48 20.64
C ILE A 150 -8.89 29.59 20.31
N ASN A 151 -9.96 30.19 19.81
CA ASN A 151 -11.20 29.51 19.46
C ASN A 151 -11.17 28.97 18.02
N TYR A 152 -12.00 27.97 17.75
CA TYR A 152 -12.17 27.34 16.43
C TYR A 152 -13.67 27.11 16.16
N PRO A 153 -14.42 28.16 15.80
CA PRO A 153 -15.89 28.08 15.70
C PRO A 153 -16.43 27.14 14.61
N SER A 154 -15.61 26.66 13.68
CA SER A 154 -16.08 25.83 12.55
C SER A 154 -15.66 24.37 12.70
N THR A 155 -16.65 23.48 12.79
CA THR A 155 -16.49 22.04 12.55
C THR A 155 -16.47 21.80 11.05
N GLY A 156 -15.38 21.28 10.50
CA GLY A 156 -15.35 20.95 9.08
C GLY A 156 -13.94 20.87 8.48
N PHE A 157 -13.91 20.76 7.16
CA PHE A 157 -12.70 20.61 6.37
C PHE A 157 -11.92 21.92 6.20
N THR A 158 -12.47 23.05 6.61
CA THR A 158 -11.83 24.38 6.46
C THR A 158 -11.96 25.16 7.76
N PRO A 159 -11.20 24.79 8.82
CA PRO A 159 -11.34 25.44 10.12
C PRO A 159 -10.89 26.91 10.07
N VAL A 160 -11.58 27.77 10.82
CA VAL A 160 -11.14 29.13 11.12
C VAL A 160 -10.76 29.21 12.59
N PHE A 161 -9.56 29.72 12.86
CA PHE A 161 -9.07 29.95 14.22
C PHE A 161 -9.11 31.45 14.51
N ASN A 162 -9.45 31.83 15.75
CA ASN A 162 -9.48 33.24 16.14
C ASN A 162 -9.22 33.44 17.63
N THR A 163 -8.79 34.65 17.99
CA THR A 163 -8.64 35.10 19.37
C THR A 163 -8.63 36.62 19.44
N THR A 164 -8.49 37.16 20.65
CA THR A 164 -8.15 38.56 20.91
C THR A 164 -6.77 38.62 21.58
N LEU A 165 -5.91 39.50 21.07
CA LEU A 165 -4.57 39.75 21.60
C LEU A 165 -4.53 41.09 22.35
N ALA A 166 -3.80 41.12 23.47
CA ALA A 166 -3.29 42.36 24.04
C ALA A 166 -2.06 42.85 23.25
N ALA A 167 -1.65 44.10 23.48
CA ALA A 167 -0.46 44.65 22.82
C ALA A 167 0.80 43.86 23.25
N GLY A 168 1.65 43.48 22.27
CA GLY A 168 2.86 42.68 22.48
C GLY A 168 2.63 41.21 22.81
N GLN A 169 1.40 40.71 22.68
CA GLN A 169 1.07 39.33 23.01
C GLN A 169 1.26 38.39 21.83
N THR A 170 1.83 37.22 22.09
CA THR A 170 1.81 36.06 21.19
C THR A 170 1.06 34.92 21.85
N LYS A 171 0.20 34.24 21.08
CA LYS A 171 -0.54 33.05 21.50
C LYS A 171 -0.33 31.93 20.49
N THR A 172 -0.13 30.72 21.00
CA THR A 172 0.08 29.53 20.16
C THR A 172 -0.75 28.37 20.69
N ALA A 173 -1.34 27.57 19.80
CA ALA A 173 -2.05 26.34 20.14
C ALA A 173 -1.96 25.29 19.04
N LEU A 174 -1.90 24.02 19.45
CA LEU A 174 -1.96 22.86 18.57
C LEU A 174 -3.38 22.30 18.56
N PHE A 175 -3.93 22.10 17.38
CA PHE A 175 -5.23 21.48 17.18
C PHE A 175 -5.10 20.17 16.40
N VAL A 176 -5.95 19.21 16.74
CA VAL A 176 -6.13 17.94 16.02
C VAL A 176 -7.50 17.93 15.37
N GLY A 177 -7.55 17.54 14.10
CA GLY A 177 -8.76 17.25 13.35
C GLY A 177 -8.94 15.74 13.25
N LEU A 178 -10.00 15.20 13.84
CA LEU A 178 -10.43 13.83 13.64
C LEU A 178 -11.29 13.79 12.38
N VAL A 179 -10.78 13.11 11.35
CA VAL A 179 -11.47 12.94 10.08
C VAL A 179 -11.99 11.52 10.03
N ALA A 180 -13.27 11.32 9.75
CA ALA A 180 -13.89 10.00 9.72
C ALA A 180 -14.73 9.81 8.46
N LYS A 181 -14.71 8.59 7.90
CA LYS A 181 -15.52 8.23 6.72
C LYS A 181 -15.74 6.72 6.67
N GLY A 182 -17.00 6.29 6.56
CA GLY A 182 -17.32 4.87 6.33
C GLY A 182 -16.80 3.89 7.40
N GLY A 183 -16.53 4.37 8.62
CA GLY A 183 -15.94 3.58 9.71
C GLY A 183 -14.42 3.74 9.87
N ASP A 184 -13.74 4.31 8.87
CA ASP A 184 -12.32 4.66 8.97
C ASP A 184 -12.12 6.02 9.63
N VAL A 185 -10.99 6.18 10.32
CA VAL A 185 -10.60 7.42 11.01
C VAL A 185 -9.14 7.75 10.70
N ASP A 186 -8.87 9.02 10.47
CA ASP A 186 -7.52 9.58 10.36
C ASP A 186 -7.41 10.89 11.17
N LEU A 187 -6.18 11.27 11.54
CA LEU A 187 -5.91 12.44 12.35
C LEU A 187 -5.00 13.41 11.60
N VAL A 188 -5.38 14.69 11.60
CA VAL A 188 -4.58 15.79 11.05
C VAL A 188 -4.26 16.81 12.12
N TYR A 189 -3.13 17.50 12.02
CA TYR A 189 -2.66 18.43 13.05
C TYR A 189 -2.32 19.79 12.45
N VAL A 190 -2.75 20.86 13.10
CA VAL A 190 -2.39 22.23 12.73
C VAL A 190 -1.91 23.01 13.94
N ASN A 191 -0.72 23.59 13.82
CA ASN A 191 -0.20 24.55 14.79
C ASN A 191 -0.64 25.96 14.39
N VAL A 192 -1.24 26.70 15.32
CA VAL A 192 -1.76 28.04 15.08
C VAL A 192 -1.03 29.02 15.96
N GLU A 193 -0.53 30.08 15.37
CA GLU A 193 0.15 31.18 16.06
C GLU A 193 -0.48 32.52 15.70
N PHE A 194 -0.77 33.31 16.71
CA PHE A 194 -1.21 34.69 16.57
C PHE A 194 -0.27 35.60 17.33
N SER A 195 0.31 36.59 16.66
CA SER A 195 1.21 37.56 17.30
C SER A 195 0.73 38.99 17.12
N ASP A 196 0.98 39.81 18.14
CA ASP A 196 1.01 41.26 18.01
C ASP A 196 2.47 41.70 17.83
N ASN A 197 2.80 42.17 16.63
CA ASN A 197 4.10 42.72 16.32
C ASN A 197 4.05 44.20 16.73
N VAL A 198 4.58 44.49 17.91
CA VAL A 198 4.80 45.86 18.42
C VAL A 198 5.94 46.52 17.68
#